data_AF-A0A2E8TSJ8-F1
#
_entry.id   AF-A0A2E8TSJ8-F1
#
_cell.length_a   1.000
_cell.length_b   1.000
_cell.length_c   1.000
_cell.angle_alpha   90.00
_cell.angle_beta   90.00
_cell.angle_gamma   90.00
#
_symmetry.space_group_name_H-M   'P 1'
#
loop_
_entity.id
_entity.type
_entity.pdbx_description
1 polymer ?
#
loop_
_entity_poly.entity_id
_entity_poly.type
_entity_poly.pdbx_seq_one_letter_code
_entity_poly.pdbx_strand_id
1 'polypeptide(L)'
;MRRPDSVVLIAALMLTSLVSSPVLAAASFTLTANPSASVATSEDPAEYTITIFNDGDEDLTITLSTSENDGGCNGFTSNLESTVFSVDAGSTESTTLTVSISDQASGDCETTVSGTGVTSPPTEQDTADVKVTTT
;
A
#
# COMPACT_ATOMS: atom_id res chain seq x y z
N MET A 1 22.27 52.76 -35.60
CA MET A 1 21.70 52.45 -34.27
C MET A 1 20.38 51.73 -34.51
N ARG A 2 20.38 50.39 -34.56
CA ARG A 2 20.05 49.44 -33.47
C ARG A 2 18.62 49.60 -32.92
N ARG A 3 17.73 48.66 -33.30
CA ARG A 3 16.97 47.77 -32.39
C ARG A 3 15.91 46.93 -33.12
N PRO A 4 16.11 45.62 -33.24
CA PRO A 4 15.03 44.64 -33.25
C PRO A 4 15.08 43.86 -31.92
N ASP A 5 14.81 44.50 -30.79
CA ASP A 5 15.07 43.89 -29.46
C ASP A 5 13.83 43.84 -28.54
N SER A 6 12.60 43.84 -29.09
CA SER A 6 11.39 43.83 -28.24
C SER A 6 10.54 42.56 -28.38
N VAL A 7 10.55 41.89 -29.53
CA VAL A 7 9.71 40.69 -29.73
C VAL A 7 10.41 39.41 -29.26
N VAL A 8 11.74 39.35 -29.36
CA VAL A 8 12.53 38.18 -28.91
C VAL A 8 12.54 38.05 -27.37
N LEU A 9 12.39 39.17 -26.65
CA LEU A 9 12.38 39.18 -25.19
C LEU A 9 11.05 38.72 -24.57
N ILE A 10 9.93 38.83 -25.29
CA ILE A 10 8.60 38.42 -24.76
C ILE A 10 8.35 36.92 -25.01
N ALA A 11 8.87 36.36 -26.12
CA ALA A 11 8.74 34.93 -26.41
C ALA A 11 9.56 34.03 -25.46
N ALA A 12 10.64 34.55 -24.86
CA ALA A 12 11.48 33.80 -23.94
C ALA A 12 10.91 33.68 -22.52
N LEU A 13 9.94 34.52 -22.13
CA LEU A 13 9.41 34.56 -20.75
C LEU A 13 8.18 33.65 -20.52
N MET A 14 7.55 33.13 -21.58
CA MET A 14 6.35 32.29 -21.48
C MET A 14 6.66 30.78 -21.34
N LEU A 15 7.93 30.38 -21.44
CA LEU A 15 8.35 28.96 -21.33
C LEU A 15 8.80 28.54 -19.93
N THR A 16 8.87 29.46 -18.98
CA THR A 16 9.22 29.16 -17.60
C THR A 16 7.97 29.00 -16.75
N SER A 17 7.95 27.96 -15.92
CA SER A 17 7.12 27.82 -14.70
C SER A 17 5.69 27.23 -14.80
N LEU A 18 5.58 26.04 -15.39
CA LEU A 18 4.63 25.02 -14.93
C LEU A 18 5.37 23.77 -14.40
N VAL A 19 6.58 23.94 -13.84
CA VAL A 19 7.18 22.90 -12.99
C VAL A 19 6.44 22.89 -11.66
N SER A 20 5.24 22.33 -11.66
CA SER A 20 4.54 21.95 -10.44
C SER A 20 5.34 20.81 -9.84
N SER A 21 6.21 21.10 -8.87
CA SER A 21 6.85 20.05 -8.08
C SER A 21 5.75 19.22 -7.40
N PRO A 22 5.79 17.89 -7.48
CA PRO A 22 4.89 17.09 -6.66
C PRO A 22 5.30 17.36 -5.20
N VAL A 23 4.35 17.77 -4.37
CA VAL A 23 4.52 17.71 -2.92
C VAL A 23 4.08 16.31 -2.54
N LEU A 24 5.03 15.45 -2.19
CA LEU A 24 4.73 14.20 -1.53
C LEU A 24 4.49 14.49 -0.04
N ALA A 25 3.65 13.68 0.61
CA ALA A 25 3.47 13.76 2.05
C ALA A 25 4.67 13.10 2.74
N ALA A 26 5.03 13.54 3.94
CA ALA A 26 6.12 12.89 4.67
C ALA A 26 5.74 11.45 5.04
N ALA A 27 4.50 11.24 5.50
CA ALA A 27 3.89 9.93 5.63
C ALA A 27 2.93 9.62 4.48
N SER A 28 3.29 8.66 3.63
CA SER A 28 2.41 8.08 2.62
C SER A 28 2.87 6.66 2.30
N PHE A 29 1.94 5.71 2.22
CA PHE A 29 2.27 4.38 1.71
C PHE A 29 1.07 3.69 1.07
N THR A 30 1.36 2.64 0.29
CA THR A 30 0.34 1.81 -0.34
C THR A 30 0.52 0.34 0.02
N LEU A 31 -0.60 -0.38 0.04
CA LEU A 31 -0.63 -1.84 0.17
C LEU A 31 -1.15 -2.46 -1.12
N THR A 32 -0.51 -3.54 -1.56
CA THR A 32 -1.01 -4.39 -2.64
C THR A 32 -0.91 -5.85 -2.25
N ALA A 33 -1.69 -6.71 -2.91
CA ALA A 33 -1.71 -8.14 -2.66
C ALA A 33 -1.56 -8.90 -3.99
N ASN A 34 -0.77 -9.98 -3.98
CA ASN A 34 -0.65 -10.89 -5.11
C ASN A 34 -0.68 -12.35 -4.66
N PRO A 35 -1.62 -13.18 -5.18
CA PRO A 35 -2.78 -12.77 -5.98
C PRO A 35 -3.77 -11.91 -5.16
N SER A 36 -4.84 -11.39 -5.79
CA SER A 36 -5.94 -10.73 -5.06
C SER A 36 -7.06 -11.71 -4.68
N ALA A 37 -7.05 -12.90 -5.26
CA ALA A 37 -7.96 -13.98 -4.93
C ALA A 37 -7.26 -15.33 -5.12
N SER A 38 -7.53 -16.29 -4.24
CA SER A 38 -6.99 -17.63 -4.31
C SER A 38 -7.95 -18.66 -3.71
N VAL A 39 -7.66 -19.94 -3.91
CA VAL A 39 -8.45 -21.05 -3.38
C VAL A 39 -7.64 -21.73 -2.29
N ALA A 40 -8.28 -22.03 -1.17
CA ALA A 40 -7.71 -22.82 -0.09
C ALA A 40 -8.42 -24.18 0.02
N THR A 41 -7.71 -25.15 0.56
CA THR A 41 -8.27 -26.44 0.98
C THR A 41 -7.81 -26.75 2.41
N SER A 42 -8.41 -27.75 3.06
CA SER A 42 -8.00 -28.16 4.41
C SER A 42 -6.53 -28.65 4.48
N GLU A 43 -5.91 -29.01 3.34
CA GLU A 43 -4.52 -29.47 3.26
C GLU A 43 -3.56 -28.44 2.63
N ASP A 44 -4.09 -27.43 1.95
CA ASP A 44 -3.31 -26.44 1.18
C ASP A 44 -3.90 -25.03 1.38
N PRO A 45 -3.29 -24.18 2.22
CA PRO A 45 -3.82 -22.85 2.50
C PRO A 45 -3.58 -21.89 1.32
N ALA A 46 -4.40 -20.85 1.22
CA ALA A 46 -4.16 -19.78 0.27
C ALA A 46 -3.05 -18.86 0.77
N GLU A 47 -2.05 -18.60 -0.08
CA GLU A 47 -0.96 -17.67 0.21
C GLU A 47 -1.05 -16.41 -0.64
N TYR A 48 -0.86 -15.27 0.01
CA TYR A 48 -0.88 -13.95 -0.60
C TYR A 48 0.37 -13.18 -0.20
N THR A 49 1.10 -12.65 -1.19
CA THR A 49 2.17 -11.70 -0.92
C THR A 49 1.57 -10.31 -0.74
N ILE A 50 1.68 -9.76 0.47
CA ILE A 50 1.33 -8.36 0.76
C ILE A 50 2.58 -7.52 0.55
N THR A 51 2.49 -6.53 -0.34
CA THR A 51 3.57 -5.61 -0.65
C THR A 51 3.26 -4.24 -0.10
N ILE A 52 4.20 -3.69 0.66
CA ILE A 52 4.16 -2.37 1.28
C ILE A 52 5.10 -1.47 0.51
N PHE A 53 4.59 -0.38 -0.07
CA PHE A 53 5.42 0.61 -0.75
C PHE A 53 5.30 1.96 -0.06
N ASN A 54 6.39 2.46 0.50
CA ASN A 54 6.48 3.80 1.08
C ASN A 54 6.68 4.81 -0.07
N ASP A 55 5.62 5.52 -0.44
CA ASP A 55 5.64 6.56 -1.47
C ASP A 55 5.73 7.98 -0.89
N GLY A 56 5.94 8.08 0.41
CA GLY A 56 6.26 9.32 1.12
C GLY A 56 7.74 9.69 1.06
N ASP A 57 8.04 10.83 1.68
CA ASP A 57 9.38 11.43 1.68
C ASP A 57 10.22 11.06 2.92
N GLU A 58 9.63 10.42 3.92
CA GLU A 58 10.31 9.98 5.15
C GLU A 58 10.17 8.47 5.39
N ASP A 59 11.07 7.92 6.20
CA ASP A 59 11.03 6.51 6.60
C ASP A 59 9.83 6.25 7.52
N LEU A 60 9.16 5.12 7.32
CA LEU A 60 7.96 4.74 8.05
C LEU A 60 8.17 3.49 8.91
N THR A 61 7.59 3.50 10.10
CA THR A 61 7.30 2.28 10.86
C THR A 61 5.84 1.90 10.62
N ILE A 62 5.61 0.77 9.97
CA ILE A 62 4.29 0.30 9.54
C ILE A 62 3.87 -0.91 10.38
N THR A 63 2.67 -0.85 10.95
CA THR A 63 2.03 -1.97 11.66
C THR A 63 0.84 -2.48 10.86
N LEU A 64 0.83 -3.77 10.55
CA LEU A 64 -0.23 -4.47 9.82
C LEU A 64 -1.14 -5.26 10.77
N SER A 65 -2.39 -5.42 10.35
CA SER A 65 -3.39 -6.26 11.00
C SER A 65 -4.33 -6.86 9.95
N THR A 66 -5.01 -7.94 10.31
CA THR A 66 -6.01 -8.59 9.46
C THR A 66 -7.39 -8.53 10.10
N SER A 67 -8.42 -8.42 9.27
CA SER A 67 -9.81 -8.61 9.67
C SER A 67 -10.57 -9.39 8.60
N GLU A 68 -11.45 -10.27 9.05
CA GLU A 68 -12.31 -11.08 8.20
C GLU A 68 -13.72 -10.49 8.22
N ASN A 69 -14.43 -10.51 7.08
CA ASN A 69 -15.79 -9.98 7.04
C ASN A 69 -16.77 -10.93 7.78
N ASP A 70 -17.47 -10.41 8.78
CA ASP A 70 -18.26 -11.17 9.78
C ASP A 70 -19.39 -12.05 9.21
N GLY A 71 -19.79 -11.87 7.94
CA GLY A 71 -20.95 -12.53 7.35
C GLY A 71 -20.68 -13.86 6.62
N GLY A 72 -19.43 -14.16 6.26
CA GLY A 72 -19.09 -15.28 5.35
C GLY A 72 -17.81 -16.04 5.65
N CYS A 73 -17.02 -15.58 6.63
CA CYS A 73 -15.69 -16.13 6.91
C CYS A 73 -15.67 -17.22 7.99
N ASN A 74 -16.83 -17.81 8.34
CA ASN A 74 -16.82 -18.89 9.31
C ASN A 74 -15.94 -20.05 8.82
N GLY A 75 -14.99 -20.48 9.66
CA GLY A 75 -14.06 -21.55 9.31
C GLY A 75 -12.85 -21.12 8.48
N PHE A 76 -12.68 -19.83 8.19
CA PHE A 76 -11.45 -19.25 7.65
C PHE A 76 -10.56 -18.74 8.80
N THR A 77 -9.25 -18.72 8.60
CA THR A 77 -8.30 -18.17 9.57
C THR A 77 -7.11 -17.53 8.84
N SER A 78 -6.94 -16.23 9.05
CA SER A 78 -5.91 -15.41 8.41
C SER A 78 -4.71 -15.15 9.33
N ASN A 79 -3.49 -15.32 8.83
CA ASN A 79 -2.25 -15.07 9.58
C ASN A 79 -1.19 -14.36 8.72
N LEU A 80 -0.56 -13.30 9.27
CA LEU A 80 0.57 -12.62 8.66
C LEU A 80 1.89 -13.12 9.27
N GLU A 81 2.87 -13.45 8.44
CA GLU A 81 4.20 -13.89 8.90
C GLU A 81 4.89 -12.82 9.77
N SER A 82 4.75 -11.56 9.39
CA SER A 82 5.24 -10.40 10.14
C SER A 82 4.24 -9.25 10.05
N THR A 83 4.14 -8.48 11.14
CA THR A 83 3.16 -7.40 11.29
C THR A 83 3.78 -6.03 11.54
N VAL A 84 5.10 -5.92 11.74
CA VAL A 84 5.76 -4.63 11.96
C VAL A 84 6.96 -4.52 11.03
N PHE A 85 7.03 -3.42 10.28
CA PHE A 85 8.06 -3.15 9.27
C PHE A 85 8.63 -1.76 9.48
N SER A 86 9.93 -1.62 9.21
CA SER A 86 10.55 -0.31 8.97
C SER A 86 10.82 -0.22 7.47
N VAL A 87 10.24 0.77 6.80
CA VAL A 87 10.29 0.91 5.34
C VAL A 87 10.87 2.28 5.01
N ASP A 88 12.06 2.28 4.43
CA ASP A 88 12.73 3.51 4.01
C ASP A 88 11.91 4.25 2.93
N ALA A 89 12.05 5.57 2.85
CA ALA A 89 11.38 6.38 1.82
C ALA A 89 11.67 5.84 0.39
N GLY A 90 10.62 5.67 -0.41
CA GLY A 90 10.71 5.13 -1.78
C GLY A 90 11.06 3.63 -1.87
N SER A 91 11.09 2.91 -0.75
CA SER A 91 11.42 1.48 -0.70
C SER A 91 10.18 0.59 -0.54
N THR A 92 10.36 -0.71 -0.74
CA THR A 92 9.30 -1.72 -0.67
C THR A 92 9.69 -2.84 0.28
N GLU A 93 8.75 -3.25 1.12
CA GLU A 93 8.84 -4.46 1.95
C GLU A 93 7.68 -5.40 1.62
N SER A 94 7.80 -6.68 1.99
CA SER A 94 6.74 -7.66 1.75
C SER A 94 6.61 -8.69 2.87
N THR A 95 5.40 -9.20 3.03
CA THR A 95 5.08 -10.27 3.99
C THR A 95 4.07 -11.23 3.40
N THR A 96 4.05 -12.46 3.89
CA THR A 96 3.08 -13.47 3.46
C THR A 96 1.87 -13.44 4.39
N LEU A 97 0.69 -13.29 3.79
CA LEU A 97 -0.59 -13.61 4.40
C LEU A 97 -0.96 -15.05 4.02
N THR A 98 -1.20 -15.89 5.01
CA THR A 98 -1.72 -17.25 4.84
C THR A 98 -3.16 -17.30 5.33
N VAL A 99 -4.06 -17.79 4.50
CA VAL A 99 -5.46 -18.03 4.87
C VAL A 99 -5.74 -19.53 4.80
N SER A 100 -5.98 -20.12 5.97
CA SER A 100 -6.34 -21.54 6.11
C SER A 100 -7.85 -21.70 6.26
N ILE A 101 -8.39 -22.83 5.79
CA ILE A 101 -9.80 -23.16 5.95
C ILE A 101 -10.01 -24.45 6.74
N SER A 102 -11.17 -24.56 7.38
CA SER A 102 -11.66 -25.77 8.04
C SER A 102 -12.87 -26.34 7.30
N ASP A 103 -13.33 -27.53 7.69
CA ASP A 103 -14.51 -28.17 7.09
C ASP A 103 -15.83 -27.40 7.31
N GLN A 104 -15.82 -26.30 8.07
CA GLN A 104 -16.97 -25.41 8.25
C GLN A 104 -16.97 -24.23 7.26
N ALA A 105 -15.87 -24.04 6.52
CA ALA A 105 -15.76 -23.00 5.50
C ALA A 105 -16.71 -23.28 4.34
N SER A 106 -17.35 -22.23 3.84
CA SER A 106 -18.24 -22.31 2.69
C SER A 106 -18.34 -20.95 2.00
N GLY A 107 -18.35 -20.96 0.66
CA GLY A 107 -18.42 -19.73 -0.12
C GLY A 107 -17.09 -18.97 -0.09
N ASP A 108 -17.16 -17.67 -0.36
CA ASP A 108 -15.99 -16.80 -0.40
C ASP A 108 -15.85 -16.01 0.91
N CYS A 109 -14.63 -15.89 1.42
CA CYS A 109 -14.27 -15.00 2.52
C CYS A 109 -13.39 -13.85 2.02
N GLU A 110 -13.78 -12.62 2.37
CA GLU A 110 -12.95 -11.43 2.15
C GLU A 110 -12.15 -11.13 3.42
N THR A 111 -10.83 -11.19 3.30
CA THR A 111 -9.88 -10.76 4.34
C THR A 111 -9.33 -9.39 3.95
N THR A 112 -9.43 -8.43 4.87
CA THR A 112 -8.82 -7.11 4.75
C THR A 112 -7.51 -7.09 5.53
N VAL A 113 -6.42 -6.67 4.89
CA VAL A 113 -5.16 -6.32 5.54
C VAL A 113 -5.10 -4.81 5.67
N SER A 114 -5.01 -4.31 6.90
CA SER A 114 -4.93 -2.89 7.20
C SER A 114 -3.56 -2.55 7.77
N GLY A 115 -2.99 -1.44 7.32
CA GLY A 115 -1.73 -0.90 7.82
C GLY A 115 -1.87 0.49 8.41
N THR A 116 -1.08 0.79 9.44
CA THR A 116 -0.85 2.15 9.94
C THR A 116 0.65 2.43 9.90
N GLY A 117 1.06 3.45 9.14
CA GLY A 117 2.43 3.92 9.04
C GLY A 117 2.64 5.21 9.82
N VAL A 118 3.75 5.32 10.56
CA VAL A 118 4.13 6.54 11.30
C VAL A 118 5.58 6.91 11.02
N THR A 119 5.87 8.22 10.93
CA THR A 119 7.24 8.74 10.78
C THR A 119 8.05 8.63 12.08
N SER A 120 9.35 8.93 12.02
CA SER A 120 10.22 9.06 13.20
C SER A 120 10.93 10.41 13.20
N PRO A 121 10.57 11.36 14.11
CA PRO A 121 9.60 11.23 15.20
C PRO A 121 8.15 11.09 14.70
N PRO A 122 7.21 10.53 15.51
CA PRO A 122 5.84 10.21 15.10
C PRO A 122 4.96 11.45 15.04
N THR A 123 5.25 12.34 14.10
CA THR A 123 4.53 13.60 13.87
C THR A 123 3.50 13.48 12.76
N GLU A 124 3.69 12.55 11.83
CA GLU A 124 2.79 12.27 10.72
C GLU A 124 2.46 10.77 10.66
N GLN A 125 1.31 10.46 10.10
CA GLN A 125 0.84 9.08 9.92
C GLN A 125 0.01 8.96 8.65
N ASP A 126 -0.03 7.75 8.12
CA ASP A 126 -0.93 7.36 7.05
C ASP A 126 -1.54 5.98 7.34
N THR A 127 -2.61 5.64 6.64
CA THR A 127 -3.28 4.34 6.73
C THR A 127 -3.67 3.84 5.35
N ALA A 128 -3.45 2.55 5.09
CA ALA A 128 -3.84 1.91 3.85
C ALA A 128 -4.46 0.54 4.13
N ASP A 129 -5.29 0.06 3.20
CA ASP A 129 -5.86 -1.28 3.25
C ASP A 129 -5.77 -1.98 1.88
N VAL A 130 -5.73 -3.31 1.91
CA VAL A 130 -5.88 -4.16 0.74
C VAL A 130 -6.73 -5.36 1.09
N LYS A 131 -7.54 -5.82 0.13
CA LYS A 131 -8.46 -6.94 0.28
C LYS A 131 -8.03 -8.12 -0.56
N VAL A 132 -8.18 -9.31 0.00
CA VAL A 132 -8.04 -10.57 -0.72
C VAL A 132 -9.29 -11.42 -0.55
N THR A 133 -9.60 -12.23 -1.57
CA THR A 133 -10.73 -13.16 -1.55
C THR A 133 -10.22 -14.59 -1.51
N THR A 134 -10.60 -15.36 -0.50
CA THR A 134 -10.31 -16.80 -0.41
C THR A 134 -11.59 -17.60 -0.62
N THR A 135 -11.53 -18.60 -1.50
CA THR A 135 -12.59 -19.60 -1.70
C THR A 135 -12.19 -20.95 -1.12
#